data_AF-A0AAV2YIF7-F1
#
_entry.id   AF-A0AAV2YIF7-F1
#
_cell.length_a   1.000
_cell.length_b   1.000
_cell.length_c   1.000
_cell.angle_alpha   90.00
_cell.angle_beta   90.00
_cell.angle_gamma   90.00
#
_symmetry.space_group_name_H-M   'P 1'
#
loop_
_entity.id
_entity.type
_entity.pdbx_description
1 polymer ?
#
loop_
_entity_poly.entity_id
_entity_poly.type
_entity_poly.pdbx_seq_one_letter_code
_entity_poly.pdbx_strand_id
1 'polypeptide(L)'
;MATWGELIREANWFMIYYVTVVHVGAVVGLRCLLDCKWMTLSMAFFWYFLAGLGITAGAHRLWAHRSYKAHGIVRFFLMLCQAMANQGTIFHWVRDHRVHHKYSDTQADPHNSGRGFFFAHMGWLLVKKDPKVIEGGKNLTYDDLWADWTVRLQQKFNPWGQLFMCFVVPMVGTMYVCDETWYNSLFICGFLRYVLVLHATWLVNSAAHFYGYTPYDSTIPPRENFMVSIFAIGEGWHNWHHKFPYDYATSEFGVTQQFNPTKLFIDICAFLGLVTERKRATPVWERMKANRAKGEQTKVTDPLGDDPNRAVSELKAHAM
;
A
#
# COMPACT_ATOMS: atom_id res chain seq x y z
N MET A 1 -24.36 -18.76 11.49
CA MET A 1 -23.95 -18.65 10.07
C MET A 1 -24.85 -17.62 9.41
N ALA A 2 -24.30 -16.74 8.56
CA ALA A 2 -25.12 -15.78 7.80
C ALA A 2 -26.04 -16.52 6.83
N THR A 3 -27.24 -16.01 6.64
CA THR A 3 -28.19 -16.52 5.64
C THR A 3 -27.77 -16.11 4.23
N TRP A 4 -28.21 -16.85 3.22
CA TRP A 4 -27.98 -16.49 1.81
C TRP A 4 -28.50 -15.10 1.46
N GLY A 5 -29.66 -14.70 2.02
CA GLY A 5 -30.22 -13.38 1.81
C GLY A 5 -29.35 -12.26 2.39
N GLU A 6 -28.74 -12.48 3.56
CA GLU A 6 -27.79 -11.54 4.15
C GLU A 6 -26.52 -11.40 3.31
N LEU A 7 -25.96 -12.51 2.82
CA LEU A 7 -24.77 -12.48 1.96
C LEU A 7 -25.01 -11.65 0.69
N ILE A 8 -26.17 -11.83 0.04
CA ILE A 8 -26.54 -11.07 -1.17
C ILE A 8 -26.70 -9.58 -0.86
N ARG A 9 -27.27 -9.24 0.31
CA ARG A 9 -27.48 -7.84 0.72
C ARG A 9 -26.17 -7.14 1.07
N GLU A 10 -25.24 -7.84 1.71
CA GLU A 10 -23.92 -7.29 2.08
C GLU A 10 -22.92 -7.29 0.92
N ALA A 11 -23.20 -8.01 -0.18
CA ALA A 11 -22.34 -8.06 -1.34
C ALA A 11 -22.16 -6.67 -2.00
N ASN A 12 -20.90 -6.36 -2.35
CA ASN A 12 -20.55 -5.23 -3.20
C ASN A 12 -20.50 -5.70 -4.66
N TRP A 13 -21.67 -5.77 -5.30
CA TRP A 13 -21.82 -6.32 -6.65
C TRP A 13 -20.96 -5.63 -7.71
N PHE A 14 -20.75 -4.31 -7.60
CA PHE A 14 -19.87 -3.59 -8.50
C PHE A 14 -18.43 -4.10 -8.40
N MET A 15 -17.90 -4.22 -7.18
CA MET A 15 -16.53 -4.71 -6.98
C MET A 15 -16.39 -6.19 -7.32
N ILE A 16 -17.40 -7.02 -7.02
CA ILE A 16 -17.41 -8.42 -7.44
C ILE A 16 -17.28 -8.50 -8.97
N TYR A 17 -18.13 -7.79 -9.70
CA TYR A 17 -18.07 -7.76 -11.17
C TYR A 17 -16.72 -7.25 -11.67
N TYR A 18 -16.26 -6.11 -11.16
CA TYR A 18 -15.01 -5.48 -11.58
C TYR A 18 -13.81 -6.41 -11.35
N VAL A 19 -13.68 -6.96 -10.14
CA VAL A 19 -12.60 -7.90 -9.77
C VAL A 19 -12.66 -9.14 -10.66
N THR A 20 -13.85 -9.71 -10.90
CA THR A 20 -14.00 -10.86 -11.81
C THR A 20 -13.51 -10.52 -13.22
N VAL A 21 -13.94 -9.40 -13.79
CA VAL A 21 -13.54 -8.99 -15.16
C VAL A 21 -12.03 -8.84 -15.29
N VAL A 22 -11.37 -8.16 -14.35
CA VAL A 22 -9.92 -7.95 -14.45
C VAL A 22 -9.13 -9.24 -14.25
N HIS A 23 -9.62 -10.18 -13.44
CA HIS A 23 -8.99 -11.51 -13.27
C HIS A 23 -9.19 -12.38 -14.50
N VAL A 24 -10.35 -12.34 -15.15
CA VAL A 24 -10.55 -13.01 -16.46
C VAL A 24 -9.59 -12.44 -17.49
N GLY A 25 -9.43 -11.11 -17.55
CA GLY A 25 -8.41 -10.47 -18.39
C GLY A 25 -6.99 -10.94 -18.07
N ALA A 26 -6.63 -11.09 -16.79
CA ALA A 26 -5.32 -11.61 -16.40
C ALA A 26 -5.12 -13.07 -16.83
N VAL A 27 -6.15 -13.92 -16.78
CA VAL A 27 -6.09 -15.30 -17.30
C VAL A 27 -5.83 -15.31 -18.82
N VAL A 28 -6.46 -14.41 -19.57
CA VAL A 28 -6.12 -14.20 -21.00
C VAL A 28 -4.67 -13.75 -21.14
N GLY A 29 -4.21 -12.85 -20.27
CA GLY A 29 -2.81 -12.41 -20.22
C GLY A 29 -1.82 -13.56 -19.99
N LEU A 30 -2.15 -14.53 -19.14
CA LEU A 30 -1.33 -15.74 -18.95
C LEU A 30 -1.20 -16.56 -20.24
N ARG A 31 -2.28 -16.65 -21.03
CA ARG A 31 -2.23 -17.30 -22.35
C ARG A 31 -1.35 -16.51 -23.32
N CYS A 32 -1.40 -15.18 -23.31
CA CYS A 32 -0.55 -14.32 -24.15
C CYS A 32 0.95 -14.45 -23.82
N LEU A 33 1.33 -14.96 -22.64
CA LEU A 33 2.74 -15.19 -22.33
C LEU A 33 3.40 -16.22 -23.26
N LEU A 34 2.62 -17.11 -23.86
CA LEU A 34 3.13 -18.17 -24.74
C LEU A 34 3.58 -17.66 -26.13
N ASP A 35 3.10 -16.50 -26.56
CA ASP A 35 3.33 -15.94 -27.90
C ASP A 35 3.76 -14.46 -27.89
N CYS A 36 4.13 -13.92 -26.72
CA CYS A 36 4.65 -12.56 -26.60
C CYS A 36 6.15 -12.46 -26.90
N LYS A 37 6.60 -11.26 -27.28
CA LYS A 37 8.02 -10.92 -27.37
C LYS A 37 8.63 -10.91 -25.97
N TRP A 38 9.87 -11.38 -25.81
CA TRP A 38 10.56 -11.38 -24.51
C TRP A 38 10.66 -9.97 -23.89
N MET A 39 10.75 -8.93 -24.72
CA MET A 39 10.83 -7.54 -24.28
C MET A 39 9.52 -7.05 -23.63
N THR A 40 8.38 -7.63 -24.02
CA THR A 40 7.06 -7.41 -23.40
C THR A 40 7.07 -7.81 -21.92
N LEU A 41 7.80 -8.87 -21.56
CA LEU A 41 7.95 -9.29 -20.15
C LEU A 41 8.75 -8.26 -19.35
N SER A 42 9.82 -7.73 -19.94
CA SER A 42 10.63 -6.66 -19.32
C SER A 42 9.80 -5.38 -19.13
N MET A 43 8.97 -5.03 -20.12
CA MET A 43 8.05 -3.90 -20.01
C MET A 43 6.96 -4.15 -18.96
N ALA A 44 6.42 -5.37 -18.86
CA ALA A 44 5.46 -5.71 -17.80
C ALA A 44 6.07 -5.52 -16.40
N PHE A 45 7.32 -5.94 -16.20
CA PHE A 45 8.05 -5.69 -14.95
C PHE A 45 8.29 -4.20 -14.70
N PHE A 46 8.66 -3.43 -15.72
CA PHE A 46 8.82 -1.98 -15.62
C PHE A 46 7.52 -1.29 -15.18
N TRP A 47 6.39 -1.59 -15.84
CA TRP A 47 5.09 -1.03 -15.48
C TRP A 47 4.62 -1.49 -14.10
N TYR A 48 4.91 -2.74 -13.71
CA TYR A 48 4.67 -3.26 -12.36
C TYR A 48 5.41 -2.40 -11.32
N PHE A 49 6.69 -2.13 -11.55
CA PHE A 49 7.52 -1.35 -10.64
C PHE A 49 7.02 0.10 -10.50
N LEU A 50 6.66 0.74 -11.62
CA LEU A 50 6.08 2.08 -11.60
C LEU A 50 4.76 2.14 -10.83
N ALA A 51 3.84 1.21 -11.08
CA ALA A 51 2.59 1.12 -10.33
C ALA A 51 2.85 0.90 -8.83
N GLY A 52 3.75 -0.02 -8.49
CA GLY A 52 4.15 -0.28 -7.11
C GLY A 52 4.72 0.96 -6.41
N LEU A 53 5.65 1.71 -7.04
CA LEU A 53 6.16 2.97 -6.50
C LEU A 53 5.06 4.00 -6.20
N GLY A 54 4.02 4.05 -7.05
CA GLY A 54 2.85 4.90 -6.84
C GLY A 54 2.10 4.59 -5.54
N ILE A 55 2.04 3.30 -5.17
CA ILE A 55 1.47 2.85 -3.89
C ILE A 55 2.47 3.11 -2.76
N THR A 56 3.69 2.60 -2.87
CA THR A 56 4.65 2.53 -1.77
C THR A 56 5.27 3.89 -1.43
N ALA A 57 5.98 4.52 -2.38
CA ALA A 57 6.55 5.86 -2.18
C ALA A 57 5.43 6.91 -2.09
N GLY A 58 4.41 6.80 -2.94
CA GLY A 58 3.28 7.73 -3.00
C GLY A 58 2.24 7.53 -1.91
N ALA A 59 1.20 6.75 -2.22
CA ALA A 59 -0.01 6.60 -1.38
C ALA A 59 0.31 6.34 0.09
N HIS A 60 1.27 5.46 0.33
CA HIS A 60 1.65 4.96 1.64
C HIS A 60 2.59 5.93 2.37
N ARG A 61 3.86 5.99 1.98
CA ARG A 61 4.89 6.70 2.75
C ARG A 61 4.73 8.22 2.69
N LEU A 62 4.40 8.78 1.53
CA LEU A 62 4.26 10.22 1.34
C LEU A 62 2.91 10.75 1.85
N TRP A 63 1.79 10.26 1.30
CA TRP A 63 0.48 10.86 1.59
C TRP A 63 -0.18 10.30 2.86
N ALA A 64 -0.11 9.00 3.12
CA ALA A 64 -0.71 8.44 4.33
C ALA A 64 0.09 8.77 5.59
N HIS A 65 1.40 8.52 5.57
CA HIS A 65 2.26 8.65 6.75
C HIS A 65 3.03 9.95 6.88
N ARG A 66 3.10 10.77 5.81
CA ARG A 66 3.82 12.06 5.82
C ARG A 66 5.26 11.87 6.34
N SER A 67 5.89 10.77 5.91
CA SER A 67 7.19 10.32 6.39
C SER A 67 8.37 11.08 5.76
N TYR A 68 8.10 11.82 4.68
CA TYR A 68 9.02 12.72 4.00
C TYR A 68 8.27 13.83 3.26
N LYS A 69 8.97 14.87 2.82
CA LYS A 69 8.45 15.90 1.91
C LYS A 69 9.03 15.71 0.51
N ALA A 70 8.18 15.88 -0.51
CA ALA A 70 8.54 15.70 -1.90
C ALA A 70 8.30 16.99 -2.71
N HIS A 71 9.21 17.28 -3.64
CA HIS A 71 9.06 18.32 -4.64
C HIS A 71 7.84 18.05 -5.54
N GLY A 72 7.24 19.10 -6.11
CA GLY A 72 6.02 19.00 -6.92
C GLY A 72 6.14 18.02 -8.10
N ILE A 73 7.33 17.94 -8.72
CA ILE A 73 7.61 17.00 -9.81
C ILE A 73 7.52 15.55 -9.34
N VAL A 74 8.12 15.21 -8.19
CA VAL A 74 8.05 13.86 -7.61
C VAL A 74 6.62 13.52 -7.22
N ARG A 75 5.88 14.47 -6.62
CA ARG A 75 4.46 14.29 -6.28
C ARG A 75 3.61 14.01 -7.51
N PHE A 76 3.81 14.76 -8.59
CA PHE A 76 3.09 14.58 -9.84
C PHE A 76 3.41 13.24 -10.51
N PHE A 77 4.69 12.86 -10.55
CA PHE A 77 5.13 11.54 -11.02
C PHE A 77 4.49 10.40 -10.22
N LEU A 78 4.59 10.45 -8.89
CA LEU A 78 3.99 9.43 -8.01
C LEU A 78 2.47 9.39 -8.13
N MET A 79 1.81 10.51 -8.42
CA MET A 79 0.37 10.56 -8.65
C MET A 79 -0.03 9.82 -9.94
N LEU A 80 0.76 9.95 -11.02
CA LEU A 80 0.56 9.19 -12.25
C LEU A 80 0.82 7.69 -12.03
N CYS A 81 1.89 7.35 -11.31
CA CYS A 81 2.21 5.98 -10.91
C CYS A 81 1.10 5.35 -10.06
N GLN A 82 0.55 6.09 -9.09
CA GLN A 82 -0.56 5.61 -8.25
C GLN A 82 -1.80 5.38 -9.12
N ALA A 83 -2.06 6.26 -10.08
CA ALA A 83 -3.17 6.09 -11.01
C ALA A 83 -3.03 4.83 -11.87
N MET A 84 -1.81 4.45 -12.26
CA MET A 84 -1.49 3.20 -12.95
C MET A 84 -1.69 1.96 -12.06
N ALA A 85 -1.53 2.11 -10.74
CA ALA A 85 -1.82 1.05 -9.78
C ALA A 85 -3.33 0.82 -9.60
N ASN A 86 -4.17 1.82 -9.86
CA ASN A 86 -5.63 1.74 -9.89
C ASN A 86 -6.23 1.00 -8.67
N GLN A 87 -5.83 1.41 -7.46
CA GLN A 87 -6.33 0.89 -6.18
C GLN A 87 -7.23 1.92 -5.46
N GLY A 88 -7.99 2.68 -6.25
CA GLY A 88 -8.72 3.86 -5.79
C GLY A 88 -7.86 5.13 -5.82
N THR A 89 -8.53 6.28 -5.70
CA THR A 89 -7.83 7.57 -5.65
C THR A 89 -6.90 7.64 -4.44
N ILE A 90 -5.87 8.48 -4.51
CA ILE A 90 -4.96 8.75 -3.39
C ILE A 90 -5.76 9.08 -2.13
N PHE A 91 -6.82 9.89 -2.25
CA PHE A 91 -7.69 10.22 -1.13
C PHE A 91 -8.34 8.98 -0.50
N HIS A 92 -8.99 8.13 -1.32
CA HIS A 92 -9.66 6.94 -0.80
C HIS A 92 -8.68 5.93 -0.19
N TRP A 93 -7.54 5.71 -0.85
CA TRP A 93 -6.51 4.80 -0.38
C TRP A 93 -5.94 5.28 0.96
N VAL A 94 -5.54 6.56 1.04
CA VAL A 94 -5.00 7.14 2.28
C VAL A 94 -6.03 7.16 3.40
N ARG A 95 -7.30 7.46 3.09
CA ARG A 95 -8.38 7.41 4.07
C ARG A 95 -8.45 6.04 4.73
N ASP A 96 -8.57 4.99 3.92
CA ASP A 96 -8.72 3.64 4.41
C ASP A 96 -7.45 3.16 5.14
N HIS A 97 -6.27 3.51 4.63
CA HIS A 97 -4.99 3.18 5.27
C HIS A 97 -4.79 3.87 6.64
N ARG A 98 -5.18 5.14 6.77
CA ARG A 98 -5.14 5.84 8.07
C ARG A 98 -6.11 5.20 9.08
N VAL A 99 -7.29 4.77 8.63
CA VAL A 99 -8.25 4.02 9.47
C VAL A 99 -7.64 2.68 9.88
N HIS A 100 -7.03 1.95 8.95
CA HIS A 100 -6.34 0.69 9.23
C HIS A 100 -5.27 0.85 10.32
N HIS A 101 -4.32 1.79 10.19
CA HIS A 101 -3.32 1.98 11.25
C HIS A 101 -3.93 2.38 12.59
N LYS A 102 -5.01 3.16 12.57
CA LYS A 102 -5.66 3.63 13.78
C LYS A 102 -6.40 2.52 14.51
N TYR A 103 -7.04 1.62 13.78
CA TYR A 103 -7.95 0.62 14.30
C TYR A 103 -7.55 -0.80 13.92
N SER A 104 -6.26 -1.02 13.65
CA SER A 104 -5.70 -2.26 13.10
C SER A 104 -6.24 -3.48 13.83
N ASP A 105 -6.69 -4.46 13.04
CA ASP A 105 -7.17 -5.76 13.53
C ASP A 105 -8.41 -5.68 14.46
N THR A 106 -9.14 -4.55 14.43
CA THR A 106 -10.45 -4.39 15.08
C THR A 106 -11.59 -4.37 14.05
N GLN A 107 -12.85 -4.29 14.50
CA GLN A 107 -14.00 -4.18 13.59
C GLN A 107 -13.99 -2.88 12.75
N ALA A 108 -13.30 -1.84 13.20
CA ALA A 108 -13.17 -0.58 12.46
C ALA A 108 -12.01 -0.61 11.42
N ASP A 109 -11.24 -1.69 11.34
CA ASP A 109 -10.22 -1.89 10.30
C ASP A 109 -10.89 -2.33 8.97
N PRO A 110 -10.67 -1.60 7.85
CA PRO A 110 -11.22 -1.96 6.54
C PRO A 110 -10.91 -3.39 6.11
N HIS A 111 -9.72 -3.91 6.45
CA HIS A 111 -9.25 -5.23 6.04
C HIS A 111 -8.78 -6.05 7.24
N ASN A 112 -9.55 -5.97 8.33
CA ASN A 112 -9.33 -6.69 9.59
C ASN A 112 -8.86 -8.14 9.39
N SER A 113 -7.60 -8.41 9.75
CA SER A 113 -6.99 -9.74 9.64
C SER A 113 -7.68 -10.79 10.53
N GLY A 114 -8.29 -10.38 11.64
CA GLY A 114 -9.09 -11.23 12.53
C GLY A 114 -10.34 -11.85 11.88
N ARG A 115 -10.76 -11.37 10.71
CA ARG A 115 -11.83 -11.99 9.90
C ARG A 115 -11.33 -13.09 8.95
N GLY A 116 -10.04 -13.41 9.00
CA GLY A 116 -9.41 -14.47 8.24
C GLY A 116 -8.68 -13.99 6.99
N PHE A 117 -7.77 -14.84 6.50
CA PHE A 117 -6.84 -14.52 5.42
C PHE A 117 -7.54 -14.01 4.15
N PHE A 118 -8.59 -14.70 3.69
CA PHE A 118 -9.31 -14.31 2.47
C PHE A 118 -9.94 -12.94 2.59
N PHE A 119 -10.54 -12.63 3.75
CA PHE A 119 -11.14 -11.32 3.99
C PHE A 119 -10.10 -10.21 3.91
N ALA A 120 -8.97 -10.35 4.63
CA ALA A 120 -7.89 -9.37 4.62
C ALA A 120 -7.20 -9.22 3.25
N HIS A 121 -7.12 -10.33 2.48
CA HIS A 121 -6.52 -10.31 1.16
C HIS A 121 -7.39 -9.58 0.14
N MET A 122 -8.62 -10.04 -0.09
CA MET A 122 -9.50 -9.45 -1.11
C MET A 122 -10.98 -9.41 -0.74
N GLY A 123 -11.41 -10.21 0.23
CA GLY A 123 -12.83 -10.32 0.60
C GLY A 123 -13.42 -9.01 1.12
N TRP A 124 -12.62 -8.15 1.73
CA TRP A 124 -13.03 -6.81 2.17
C TRP A 124 -13.52 -5.90 1.04
N LEU A 125 -13.07 -6.13 -0.20
CA LEU A 125 -13.53 -5.41 -1.39
C LEU A 125 -14.89 -5.91 -1.89
N LEU A 126 -15.20 -7.19 -1.62
CA LEU A 126 -16.36 -7.91 -2.17
C LEU A 126 -17.64 -7.70 -1.35
N VAL A 127 -17.52 -7.08 -0.19
CA VAL A 127 -18.65 -6.76 0.69
C VAL A 127 -18.69 -5.26 0.99
N LYS A 128 -19.84 -4.78 1.45
CA LYS A 128 -19.99 -3.43 1.98
C LYS A 128 -19.10 -3.26 3.21
N LYS A 129 -18.55 -2.05 3.37
CA LYS A 129 -17.76 -1.70 4.56
C LYS A 129 -18.64 -1.77 5.80
N ASP A 130 -18.07 -2.29 6.88
CA ASP A 130 -18.71 -2.26 8.20
C ASP A 130 -18.97 -0.80 8.61
N PRO A 131 -20.13 -0.48 9.21
CA PRO A 131 -20.43 0.88 9.69
C PRO A 131 -19.34 1.47 10.59
N LYS A 132 -18.65 0.65 11.40
CA LYS A 132 -17.54 1.11 12.26
C LYS A 132 -16.32 1.59 11.46
N VAL A 133 -16.06 1.01 10.29
CA VAL A 133 -15.01 1.49 9.38
C VAL A 133 -15.37 2.88 8.84
N ILE A 134 -16.64 3.08 8.50
CA ILE A 134 -17.14 4.38 7.99
C ILE A 134 -17.05 5.44 9.07
N GLU A 135 -17.47 5.11 10.30
CA GLU A 135 -17.37 5.98 11.46
C GLU A 135 -15.91 6.32 11.80
N GLY A 136 -15.03 5.31 11.86
CA GLY A 136 -13.60 5.50 12.08
C GLY A 136 -12.96 6.45 11.06
N GLY A 137 -13.39 6.38 9.79
CA GLY A 137 -12.96 7.31 8.75
C GLY A 137 -13.45 8.75 8.94
N LYS A 138 -14.63 8.97 9.54
CA LYS A 138 -15.13 10.33 9.83
C LYS A 138 -14.37 11.00 10.97
N ASN A 139 -13.78 10.22 11.87
CA ASN A 139 -13.05 10.70 13.04
C ASN A 139 -11.60 11.12 12.75
N LEU A 140 -11.19 11.10 11.48
CA LEU A 140 -9.85 11.45 11.04
C LEU A 140 -9.86 12.70 10.16
N THR A 141 -8.73 13.41 10.14
CA THR A 141 -8.55 14.62 9.34
C THR A 141 -7.80 14.34 8.05
N TYR A 142 -8.19 15.06 6.99
CA TYR A 142 -7.66 14.90 5.63
C TYR A 142 -7.34 16.23 4.93
N ASP A 143 -7.29 17.34 5.67
CA ASP A 143 -7.06 18.68 5.12
C ASP A 143 -5.73 18.77 4.35
N ASP A 144 -4.74 18.00 4.79
CA ASP A 144 -3.45 17.87 4.12
C ASP A 144 -3.55 17.29 2.71
N LEU A 145 -4.48 16.35 2.48
CA LEU A 145 -4.72 15.76 1.17
C LEU A 145 -5.43 16.75 0.24
N TRP A 146 -6.36 17.54 0.77
CA TRP A 146 -7.08 18.54 -0.02
C TRP A 146 -6.22 19.77 -0.32
N ALA A 147 -5.25 20.09 0.54
CA ALA A 147 -4.23 21.09 0.25
C ALA A 147 -3.29 20.65 -0.89
N ASP A 148 -3.13 19.34 -1.11
CA ASP A 148 -2.29 18.79 -2.17
C ASP A 148 -2.96 18.92 -3.56
N TRP A 149 -2.36 19.70 -4.45
CA TRP A 149 -2.87 19.88 -5.81
C TRP A 149 -2.80 18.60 -6.65
N THR A 150 -1.83 17.71 -6.45
CA THR A 150 -1.75 16.45 -7.22
C THR A 150 -2.85 15.49 -6.81
N VAL A 151 -3.19 15.45 -5.51
CA VAL A 151 -4.31 14.64 -5.01
C VAL A 151 -5.64 15.16 -5.59
N ARG A 152 -5.87 16.49 -5.55
CA ARG A 152 -7.07 17.10 -6.16
C ARG A 152 -7.14 16.85 -7.66
N LEU A 153 -6.02 16.95 -8.37
CA LEU A 153 -5.96 16.70 -9.81
C LEU A 153 -6.35 15.25 -10.13
N GLN A 154 -5.77 14.28 -9.43
CA GLN A 154 -6.09 12.88 -9.63
C GLN A 154 -7.57 12.59 -9.32
N GLN A 155 -8.09 13.15 -8.23
CA GLN A 155 -9.49 13.03 -7.84
C GLN A 155 -10.42 13.59 -8.92
N LYS A 156 -10.06 14.72 -9.56
CA LYS A 156 -10.85 15.34 -10.64
C LYS A 156 -10.97 14.44 -11.88
N PHE A 157 -9.92 13.68 -12.20
CA PHE A 157 -9.91 12.78 -13.37
C PHE A 157 -10.41 11.36 -13.05
N ASN A 158 -10.74 11.05 -11.80
CA ASN A 158 -11.29 9.74 -11.43
C ASN A 158 -12.71 9.54 -12.03
N PRO A 159 -13.06 8.32 -12.53
CA PRO A 159 -12.21 7.13 -12.64
C PRO A 159 -11.40 7.06 -13.94
N TRP A 160 -11.76 7.83 -14.96
CA TRP A 160 -11.25 7.67 -16.33
C TRP A 160 -9.74 7.87 -16.45
N GLY A 161 -9.16 8.84 -15.73
CA GLY A 161 -7.72 9.05 -15.70
C GLY A 161 -6.94 7.87 -15.11
N GLN A 162 -7.50 7.19 -14.09
CA GLN A 162 -6.88 5.98 -13.53
C GLN A 162 -6.98 4.81 -14.50
N LEU A 163 -8.15 4.58 -15.10
CA LEU A 163 -8.32 3.51 -16.09
C LEU A 163 -7.41 3.73 -17.30
N PHE A 164 -7.27 4.97 -17.76
CA PHE A 164 -6.34 5.35 -18.83
C PHE A 164 -4.89 5.05 -18.44
N MET A 165 -4.45 5.49 -17.26
CA MET A 165 -3.08 5.25 -16.77
C MET A 165 -2.80 3.76 -16.49
N CYS A 166 -3.81 2.98 -16.10
CA CYS A 166 -3.66 1.57 -15.74
C CYS A 166 -3.63 0.63 -16.96
N PHE A 167 -4.44 0.92 -17.99
CA PHE A 167 -4.59 0.02 -19.14
C PHE A 167 -4.03 0.60 -20.43
N VAL A 168 -4.35 1.85 -20.74
CA VAL A 168 -4.00 2.45 -22.05
C VAL A 168 -2.52 2.82 -22.11
N VAL A 169 -1.98 3.47 -21.08
CA VAL A 169 -0.57 3.89 -21.08
C VAL A 169 0.38 2.68 -21.15
N PRO A 170 0.23 1.61 -20.33
CA PRO A 170 1.06 0.43 -20.46
C PRO A 170 0.89 -0.29 -21.80
N MET A 171 -0.35 -0.41 -22.31
CA MET A 171 -0.61 -1.01 -23.62
C MET A 171 0.12 -0.25 -24.73
N VAL A 172 -0.12 1.05 -24.85
CA VAL A 172 0.46 1.89 -25.91
C VAL A 172 1.98 1.95 -25.79
N GLY A 173 2.49 2.16 -24.58
CA GLY A 173 3.93 2.22 -24.34
C GLY A 173 4.64 0.92 -24.72
N THR A 174 4.07 -0.23 -24.37
CA THR A 174 4.62 -1.54 -24.77
C THR A 174 4.52 -1.78 -26.27
N MET A 175 3.42 -1.40 -26.92
CA MET A 175 3.29 -1.51 -28.39
C MET A 175 4.42 -0.76 -29.11
N TYR A 176 4.66 0.50 -28.74
CA TYR A 176 5.67 1.32 -29.44
C TYR A 176 7.10 0.96 -29.07
N VAL A 177 7.38 0.61 -27.81
CA VAL A 177 8.74 0.27 -27.37
C VAL A 177 9.13 -1.15 -27.80
N CYS A 178 8.20 -2.09 -27.77
CA CYS A 178 8.46 -3.50 -28.07
C CYS A 178 8.04 -3.96 -29.46
N ASP A 179 7.38 -3.10 -30.24
CA ASP A 179 6.70 -3.48 -31.49
C ASP A 179 5.73 -4.66 -31.24
N GLU A 180 5.12 -4.71 -30.05
CA GLU A 180 4.22 -5.80 -29.64
C GLU A 180 2.79 -5.52 -30.13
N THR A 181 2.00 -6.59 -30.32
CA THR A 181 0.59 -6.43 -30.67
C THR A 181 -0.17 -5.68 -29.57
N TRP A 182 -1.23 -4.95 -29.94
CA TRP A 182 -2.09 -4.28 -28.95
C TRP A 182 -2.72 -5.29 -27.98
N TYR A 183 -3.03 -6.49 -28.47
CA TYR A 183 -3.67 -7.55 -27.70
C TYR A 183 -2.73 -8.05 -26.59
N ASN A 184 -1.52 -8.50 -26.95
CA ASN A 184 -0.53 -8.94 -25.96
C ASN A 184 -0.15 -7.80 -25.01
N SER A 185 0.02 -6.58 -25.52
CA SER A 185 0.36 -5.41 -24.70
C SER A 185 -0.73 -5.10 -23.66
N LEU A 186 -2.02 -5.15 -24.05
CA LEU A 186 -3.14 -4.90 -23.14
C LEU A 186 -3.31 -6.01 -22.11
N PHE A 187 -3.28 -7.26 -22.53
CA PHE A 187 -3.57 -8.37 -21.63
C PHE A 187 -2.39 -8.70 -20.70
N ILE A 188 -1.13 -8.51 -21.14
CA ILE A 188 0.06 -8.70 -20.30
C ILE A 188 0.35 -7.45 -19.46
N CYS A 189 0.64 -6.31 -20.09
CA CYS A 189 1.06 -5.10 -19.38
C CYS A 189 -0.11 -4.31 -18.77
N GLY A 190 -1.33 -4.48 -19.28
CA GLY A 190 -2.55 -3.96 -18.67
C GLY A 190 -3.09 -4.91 -17.59
N PHE A 191 -3.80 -5.96 -17.99
CA PHE A 191 -4.58 -6.81 -17.09
C PHE A 191 -3.75 -7.72 -16.17
N LEU A 192 -2.85 -8.54 -16.71
CA LEU A 192 -2.05 -9.46 -15.89
C LEU A 192 -1.17 -8.67 -14.91
N ARG A 193 -0.45 -7.66 -15.39
CA ARG A 193 0.34 -6.77 -14.52
C ARG A 193 -0.54 -6.07 -13.47
N TYR A 194 -1.76 -5.65 -13.80
CA TYR A 194 -2.67 -5.05 -12.81
C TYR A 194 -3.00 -6.01 -11.68
N VAL A 195 -3.42 -7.23 -12.02
CA VAL A 195 -3.79 -8.26 -11.04
C VAL A 195 -2.59 -8.68 -10.19
N LEU A 196 -1.39 -8.77 -10.77
CA LEU A 196 -0.16 -9.02 -10.01
C LEU A 196 0.13 -7.90 -9.00
N VAL A 197 -0.04 -6.62 -9.39
CA VAL A 197 0.12 -5.49 -8.47
C VAL A 197 -0.93 -5.54 -7.35
N LEU A 198 -2.19 -5.87 -7.67
CA LEU A 198 -3.25 -6.03 -6.67
C LEU A 198 -2.88 -7.08 -5.63
N HIS A 199 -2.54 -8.30 -6.06
CA HIS A 199 -2.19 -9.38 -5.14
C HIS A 199 -0.92 -9.06 -4.33
N ALA A 200 0.08 -8.40 -4.91
CA ALA A 200 1.25 -7.97 -4.18
C ALA A 200 0.92 -7.00 -3.04
N THR A 201 0.03 -6.02 -3.28
CA THR A 201 -0.47 -5.13 -2.23
C THR A 201 -1.32 -5.88 -1.22
N TRP A 202 -2.22 -6.74 -1.66
CA TRP A 202 -3.12 -7.51 -0.77
C TRP A 202 -2.38 -8.52 0.11
N LEU A 203 -1.21 -9.00 -0.31
CA LEU A 203 -0.32 -9.81 0.52
C LEU A 203 0.21 -9.04 1.74
N VAL A 204 0.33 -7.71 1.67
CA VAL A 204 0.70 -6.88 2.83
C VAL A 204 -0.41 -6.97 3.89
N ASN A 205 -1.67 -6.82 3.49
CA ASN A 205 -2.81 -6.89 4.41
C ASN A 205 -3.06 -8.32 4.94
N SER A 206 -2.75 -9.34 4.15
CA SER A 206 -2.96 -10.74 4.54
C SER A 206 -1.68 -11.42 5.01
N ALA A 207 -0.78 -11.82 4.12
CA ALA A 207 0.40 -12.60 4.48
C ALA A 207 1.28 -11.90 5.53
N ALA A 208 1.42 -10.56 5.49
CA ALA A 208 2.20 -9.83 6.49
C ALA A 208 1.45 -9.60 7.82
N HIS A 209 0.20 -10.05 7.98
CA HIS A 209 -0.48 -10.14 9.29
C HIS A 209 -0.51 -11.56 9.86
N PHE A 210 -0.24 -12.58 9.04
CA PHE A 210 -0.35 -13.99 9.43
C PHE A 210 0.99 -14.73 9.52
N TYR A 211 1.94 -14.42 8.64
CA TYR A 211 3.15 -15.21 8.44
C TYR A 211 4.40 -14.34 8.54
N GLY A 212 5.34 -14.73 9.41
CA GLY A 212 6.62 -14.05 9.59
C GLY A 212 6.97 -13.80 11.06
N TYR A 213 7.93 -12.92 11.29
CA TYR A 213 8.53 -12.65 12.61
C TYR A 213 8.02 -11.34 13.22
N THR A 214 8.04 -11.22 14.55
CA THR A 214 7.67 -10.00 15.30
C THR A 214 8.83 -9.51 16.18
N PRO A 215 9.95 -9.06 15.59
CA PRO A 215 11.13 -8.68 16.38
C PRO A 215 10.97 -7.34 17.12
N TYR A 216 10.01 -6.50 16.74
CA TYR A 216 9.85 -5.15 17.28
C TYR A 216 8.72 -5.04 18.30
N ASP A 217 7.59 -5.67 17.98
CA ASP A 217 6.42 -5.73 18.85
C ASP A 217 5.64 -7.03 18.65
N SER A 218 5.67 -7.91 19.64
CA SER A 218 4.99 -9.21 19.58
C SER A 218 3.54 -9.17 20.07
N THR A 219 3.03 -8.02 20.53
CA THR A 219 1.62 -7.89 20.95
C THR A 219 0.68 -7.58 19.78
N ILE A 220 1.23 -7.15 18.65
CA ILE A 220 0.47 -6.82 17.43
C ILE A 220 0.57 -7.93 16.37
N PRO A 221 -0.46 -8.14 15.53
CA PRO A 221 -0.43 -9.14 14.45
C PRO A 221 0.62 -8.93 13.35
N PRO A 222 0.90 -7.71 12.85
CA PRO A 222 1.84 -7.44 11.76
C PRO A 222 3.21 -8.12 11.93
N ARG A 223 3.73 -8.67 10.83
CA ARG A 223 4.90 -9.54 10.75
C ARG A 223 5.91 -9.02 9.73
N GLU A 224 7.19 -9.21 10.02
CA GLU A 224 8.26 -9.13 9.03
C GLU A 224 8.18 -10.34 8.09
N ASN A 225 7.99 -10.09 6.79
CA ASN A 225 7.87 -11.11 5.77
C ASN A 225 8.68 -10.74 4.52
N PHE A 226 9.81 -11.43 4.32
CA PHE A 226 10.73 -11.18 3.21
C PHE A 226 10.09 -11.39 1.83
N MET A 227 9.26 -12.43 1.66
CA MET A 227 8.61 -12.70 0.38
C MET A 227 7.61 -11.60 0.00
N VAL A 228 6.84 -11.11 0.99
CA VAL A 228 5.98 -9.94 0.78
C VAL A 228 6.81 -8.72 0.40
N SER A 229 8.00 -8.55 0.99
CA SER A 229 8.90 -7.45 0.66
C SER A 229 9.39 -7.48 -0.79
N ILE A 230 9.66 -8.67 -1.34
CA ILE A 230 10.01 -8.84 -2.76
C ILE A 230 8.88 -8.37 -3.66
N PHE A 231 7.66 -8.89 -3.46
CA PHE A 231 6.53 -8.58 -4.33
C PHE A 231 6.04 -7.14 -4.14
N ALA A 232 5.93 -6.68 -2.89
CA ALA A 232 5.44 -5.34 -2.54
C ALA A 232 6.55 -4.28 -2.47
N ILE A 233 7.70 -4.50 -3.13
CA ILE A 233 8.75 -3.48 -3.33
C ILE A 233 9.22 -2.83 -2.01
N GLY A 234 9.37 -3.63 -0.95
CA GLY A 234 9.86 -3.19 0.36
C GLY A 234 8.81 -3.11 1.47
N GLU A 235 7.52 -3.32 1.20
CA GLU A 235 6.46 -3.19 2.23
C GLU A 235 6.23 -4.45 3.08
N GLY A 236 7.09 -5.46 2.97
CA GLY A 236 6.98 -6.68 3.77
C GLY A 236 7.52 -6.56 5.20
N TRP A 237 8.17 -5.46 5.54
CA TRP A 237 8.74 -5.19 6.87
C TRP A 237 7.67 -4.61 7.81
N HIS A 238 6.59 -5.38 7.98
CA HIS A 238 5.31 -4.86 8.44
C HIS A 238 5.22 -4.70 9.97
N ASN A 239 5.98 -5.49 10.75
CA ASN A 239 6.05 -5.33 12.20
C ASN A 239 6.76 -4.03 12.56
N TRP A 240 7.86 -3.71 11.87
CA TRP A 240 8.53 -2.41 12.00
C TRP A 240 7.58 -1.29 11.61
N HIS A 241 6.92 -1.43 10.46
CA HIS A 241 6.05 -0.41 9.92
C HIS A 241 4.90 -0.07 10.89
N HIS A 242 4.23 -1.06 11.47
CA HIS A 242 3.15 -0.79 12.43
C HIS A 242 3.65 -0.24 13.77
N LYS A 243 4.87 -0.60 14.17
CA LYS A 243 5.51 -0.02 15.36
C LYS A 243 5.92 1.43 15.15
N PHE A 244 6.42 1.76 13.97
CA PHE A 244 6.96 3.06 13.60
C PHE A 244 6.39 3.57 12.26
N PRO A 245 5.09 3.92 12.21
CA PRO A 245 4.42 4.26 10.96
C PRO A 245 4.98 5.52 10.28
N TYR A 246 5.67 6.39 11.03
CA TYR A 246 6.28 7.61 10.50
C TYR A 246 7.64 7.39 9.83
N ASP A 247 8.26 6.21 9.94
CA ASP A 247 9.57 5.95 9.33
C ASP A 247 9.44 5.83 7.80
N TYR A 248 10.12 6.70 7.04
CA TYR A 248 10.02 6.72 5.58
C TYR A 248 10.56 5.45 4.93
N ALA A 249 11.46 4.74 5.59
CA ALA A 249 12.02 3.52 5.08
C ALA A 249 11.09 2.34 5.28
N THR A 250 10.12 2.41 6.21
CA THR A 250 9.27 1.28 6.61
C THR A 250 10.04 0.04 7.04
N SER A 251 11.34 0.16 7.34
CA SER A 251 12.22 -0.93 7.74
C SER A 251 13.37 -0.39 8.63
N GLU A 252 13.95 -1.23 9.49
CA GLU A 252 15.07 -0.84 10.37
C GLU A 252 16.35 -0.60 9.56
N PHE A 253 16.71 -1.56 8.72
CA PHE A 253 18.02 -1.64 8.08
C PHE A 253 18.07 -0.97 6.69
N GLY A 254 19.27 -0.95 6.12
CA GLY A 254 19.52 -0.46 4.76
C GLY A 254 18.98 -1.39 3.68
N VAL A 255 18.91 -0.89 2.44
CA VAL A 255 18.30 -1.57 1.27
C VAL A 255 18.93 -2.92 0.93
N THR A 256 20.17 -3.17 1.36
CA THR A 256 20.91 -4.42 1.11
C THR A 256 20.60 -5.50 2.15
N GLN A 257 20.31 -5.12 3.38
CA GLN A 257 19.97 -6.05 4.48
C GLN A 257 18.47 -6.34 4.51
N GLN A 258 17.66 -5.32 4.26
CA GLN A 258 16.22 -5.42 4.09
C GLN A 258 15.89 -4.92 2.68
N PHE A 259 15.58 -5.87 1.78
CA PHE A 259 15.16 -5.56 0.41
C PHE A 259 14.10 -4.47 0.44
N ASN A 260 14.43 -3.30 -0.11
CA ASN A 260 13.55 -2.13 -0.02
C ASN A 260 13.82 -1.15 -1.18
N PRO A 261 13.41 -1.48 -2.41
CA PRO A 261 13.64 -0.62 -3.57
C PRO A 261 12.91 0.73 -3.46
N THR A 262 11.78 0.78 -2.75
CA THR A 262 11.06 2.04 -2.48
C THR A 262 11.92 3.00 -1.66
N LYS A 263 12.59 2.51 -0.61
CA LYS A 263 13.56 3.32 0.15
C LYS A 263 14.68 3.83 -0.75
N LEU A 264 15.23 2.97 -1.62
CA LEU A 264 16.30 3.36 -2.56
C LEU A 264 15.83 4.50 -3.49
N PHE A 265 14.63 4.40 -4.05
CA PHE A 265 14.04 5.46 -4.87
C PHE A 265 13.95 6.78 -4.11
N ILE A 266 13.42 6.75 -2.88
CA ILE A 266 13.30 7.94 -2.03
C ILE A 266 14.68 8.56 -1.72
N ASP A 267 15.69 7.72 -1.46
CA ASP A 267 17.05 8.17 -1.19
C ASP A 267 17.71 8.84 -2.40
N ILE A 268 17.50 8.29 -3.61
CA ILE A 268 17.97 8.90 -4.86
C ILE A 268 17.30 10.26 -5.07
N CYS A 269 15.98 10.36 -4.87
CA CYS A 269 15.29 11.65 -4.94
C CYS A 269 15.82 12.65 -3.90
N ALA A 270 16.16 12.19 -2.70
CA ALA A 270 16.73 13.05 -1.68
C ALA A 270 18.14 13.52 -2.02
N PHE A 271 18.97 12.64 -2.59
CA PHE A 271 20.29 12.99 -3.11
C PHE A 271 20.21 14.06 -4.21
N LEU A 272 19.19 14.00 -5.07
CA LEU A 272 18.91 15.00 -6.10
C LEU A 272 18.24 16.28 -5.55
N GLY A 273 18.04 16.41 -4.24
CA GLY A 273 17.38 17.57 -3.62
C GLY A 273 15.87 17.64 -3.84
N LEU A 274 15.24 16.59 -4.38
CA LEU A 274 13.80 16.53 -4.66
C LEU A 274 12.98 15.96 -3.49
N VAL A 275 13.63 15.36 -2.50
CA VAL A 275 13.01 14.88 -1.26
C VAL A 275 13.77 15.41 -0.05
N THR A 276 13.03 15.87 0.96
CA THR A 276 13.55 16.42 2.21
C THR A 276 12.80 15.85 3.41
N GLU A 277 13.26 16.14 4.63
CA GLU A 277 12.58 15.78 5.89
C GLU A 277 12.23 14.27 6.02
N ARG A 278 13.12 13.41 5.52
CA ARG A 278 13.02 11.95 5.66
C ARG A 278 13.09 11.56 7.14
N LYS A 279 11.99 11.08 7.72
CA LYS A 279 11.90 10.67 9.13
C LYS A 279 12.38 9.24 9.33
N ARG A 280 13.25 9.00 10.32
CA ARG A 280 13.71 7.66 10.72
C ARG A 280 13.42 7.40 12.18
N ALA A 281 12.96 6.18 12.47
CA ALA A 281 12.66 5.71 13.82
C ALA A 281 13.84 5.00 14.50
N THR A 282 14.95 4.76 13.79
CA THR A 282 16.13 4.10 14.37
C THR A 282 16.67 4.80 15.63
N PRO A 283 16.73 6.15 15.75
CA PRO A 283 17.19 6.76 16.99
C PRO A 283 16.27 6.49 18.18
N VAL A 284 14.95 6.41 17.94
CA VAL A 284 13.94 6.06 18.95
C VAL A 284 14.10 4.60 19.35
N TRP A 285 14.26 3.71 18.37
CA TRP A 285 14.46 2.29 18.59
C TRP A 285 15.73 1.97 19.38
N GLU A 286 16.86 2.62 19.07
CA GLU A 286 18.10 2.46 19.84
C GLU A 286 17.93 2.88 21.31
N ARG A 287 17.20 3.98 21.56
CA ARG A 287 16.88 4.42 22.93
C ARG A 287 16.00 3.40 23.65
N MET A 288 15.00 2.84 22.98
CA MET A 288 14.15 1.79 23.56
C MET A 288 14.96 0.54 23.93
N LYS A 289 15.89 0.11 23.07
CA LYS A 289 16.80 -1.01 23.36
C LYS A 289 17.69 -0.70 24.57
N ALA A 290 18.26 0.50 24.63
CA ALA A 290 19.09 0.94 25.75
C ALA A 290 18.32 1.00 27.08
N ASN A 291 17.09 1.51 27.07
CA ASN A 291 16.24 1.57 28.27
C ASN A 291 15.88 0.17 28.78
N ARG A 292 15.51 -0.76 27.87
CA ARG A 292 15.26 -2.17 28.22
C ARG A 292 16.49 -2.83 28.84
N ALA A 293 17.68 -2.58 28.30
CA ALA A 293 18.92 -3.12 28.84
C ALA A 293 19.25 -2.60 30.26
N LYS A 294 18.79 -1.38 30.60
CA LYS A 294 18.97 -0.77 31.92
C LYS A 294 17.84 -1.06 32.92
N GLY A 295 16.75 -1.71 32.48
CA GLY A 295 15.55 -1.88 33.30
C GLY A 295 14.75 -0.58 33.54
N GLU A 296 14.99 0.46 32.74
CA GLU A 296 14.32 1.76 32.88
C GLU A 296 13.05 1.83 32.02
N GLN A 297 11.96 2.35 32.58
CA GLN A 297 10.72 2.67 31.85
C GLN A 297 10.62 4.16 31.51
N THR A 298 11.68 4.75 30.98
CA THR A 298 11.66 6.15 30.56
C THR A 298 10.68 6.32 29.40
N LYS A 299 9.74 7.27 29.55
CA LYS A 299 8.75 7.59 28.52
C LYS A 299 9.47 8.09 27.27
N VAL A 300 9.49 7.26 26.23
CA VAL A 300 9.99 7.66 24.92
C VAL A 300 8.81 8.30 24.18
N THR A 301 9.05 9.40 23.48
CA THR A 301 8.05 10.01 22.60
C THR A 301 8.62 10.05 21.20
N ASP A 302 7.80 9.70 20.21
CA ASP A 302 8.21 9.82 18.83
C ASP A 302 8.20 11.29 18.34
N PRO A 303 8.71 11.60 17.13
CA PRO A 303 8.71 12.96 16.60
C PRO A 303 7.32 13.58 16.38
N LEU A 304 6.25 12.78 16.47
CA LEU A 304 4.86 13.22 16.36
C LEU A 304 4.20 13.41 17.74
N GLY A 305 4.92 13.10 18.83
CA GLY A 305 4.43 13.19 20.20
C GLY A 305 3.65 11.96 20.69
N ASP A 306 3.62 10.88 19.91
CA ASP A 306 2.98 9.62 20.29
C ASP A 306 3.94 8.74 21.14
N ASP A 307 3.38 7.89 22.01
CA ASP A 307 4.14 6.95 22.84
C ASP A 307 4.40 5.65 22.05
N PRO A 308 5.65 5.37 21.62
CA PRO A 308 5.97 4.22 20.78
C PRO A 308 5.90 2.88 21.54
N ASN A 309 5.68 2.88 22.86
CA ASN A 309 5.55 1.64 23.63
C ASN A 309 4.17 1.00 23.53
N ARG A 310 3.15 1.73 23.08
CA ARG A 310 1.81 1.20 22.85
C ARG A 310 1.56 1.12 21.35
N ALA A 311 0.89 0.07 20.89
CA ALA A 311 0.45 0.05 19.51
C ALA A 311 -0.46 1.27 19.25
N VAL A 312 -0.43 1.83 18.03
CA VAL A 312 -1.32 2.96 17.68
C VAL A 312 -2.80 2.61 17.92
N SER A 313 -3.15 1.33 17.76
CA SER A 313 -4.46 0.76 18.11
C SER A 313 -4.74 0.74 19.63
N GLU A 314 -3.75 0.43 20.47
CA GLU A 314 -3.86 0.38 21.92
C GLU A 314 -3.88 1.76 22.59
N LEU A 315 -3.22 2.77 22.00
CA LEU A 315 -3.15 4.11 22.56
C LEU A 315 -4.52 4.76 22.73
N LYS A 316 -5.51 4.38 21.91
CA LYS A 316 -6.77 5.12 21.75
C LYS A 316 -8.03 4.24 21.68
N ALA A 317 -7.92 2.92 21.87
CA ALA A 317 -9.07 2.03 22.08
C ALA A 317 -9.79 2.28 23.42
N HIS A 318 -9.14 2.96 24.39
CA HIS A 318 -9.74 3.36 25.67
C HIS A 318 -10.38 4.76 25.66
N ALA A 319 -10.60 5.35 24.49
CA ALA A 319 -11.22 6.67 24.34
C ALA A 319 -12.59 6.62 23.62
N MET A 320 -13.20 5.43 23.49
CA MET A 320 -14.58 5.25 23.01
C MET A 320 -15.44 4.62 24.09
#